data_AF-A0A428X7R4-F1
#
_entry.id   AF-A0A428X7R4-F1
#
_cell.length_a   1.000
_cell.length_b   1.000
_cell.length_c   1.000
_cell.angle_alpha   90.00
_cell.angle_beta   90.00
_cell.angle_gamma   90.00
#
_symmetry.space_group_name_H-M   'P 1'
#
loop_
_entity.id
_entity.type
_entity.pdbx_description
1 polymer ?
#
loop_
_entity_poly.entity_id
_entity_poly.type
_entity_poly.pdbx_seq_one_letter_code
_entity_poly.pdbx_strand_id
1 'polypeptide(L)' 'MIIQKSAITAKLRERGQNARADFVDRELPDTVDTFLHSGLLSTLHLDLKELESPPAPTP' A
#
# COMPACT_ATOMS: atom_id res chain seq x y z
N MET A 1 11.50 5.10 4.21
CA MET A 1 10.28 5.48 4.94
C MET A 1 9.58 4.19 5.29
N ILE A 2 9.30 3.99 6.57
CA ILE A 2 8.69 2.74 7.05
C ILE A 2 7.22 3.02 7.29
N ILE A 3 6.35 2.26 6.60
CA ILE A 3 4.90 2.34 6.73
C ILE A 3 4.40 1.02 7.27
N GLN A 4 3.41 1.05 8.16
CA GLN A 4 2.74 -0.17 8.59
C GLN A 4 1.89 -0.75 7.46
N LYS A 5 2.01 -2.05 7.23
CA LYS A 5 1.22 -2.78 6.24
C LYS A 5 -0.27 -2.57 6.42
N SER A 6 -0.76 -2.55 7.66
CA SER A 6 -2.18 -2.30 7.94
C SER A 6 -2.68 -0.95 7.42
N ALA A 7 -1.83 0.08 7.39
CA ALA A 7 -2.18 1.38 6.81
C ALA A 7 -2.28 1.28 5.27
N ILE A 8 -1.40 0.49 4.64
CA ILE A 8 -1.41 0.21 3.20
C ILE A 8 -2.66 -0.56 2.81
N THR A 9 -2.98 -1.64 3.53
CA THR A 9 -4.14 -2.48 3.23
C THR A 9 -5.44 -1.76 3.49
N ALA A 10 -5.53 -0.93 4.54
CA ALA A 10 -6.67 -0.06 4.79
C ALA A 10 -6.92 0.91 3.62
N LYS A 11 -5.89 1.64 3.19
CA LYS A 11 -5.95 2.56 2.02
C LYS A 11 -6.37 1.86 0.74
N LEU A 12 -5.84 0.66 0.49
CA LEU A 12 -6.20 -0.15 -0.68
C LEU A 12 -7.68 -0.58 -0.63
N ARG A 13 -8.18 -1.00 0.54
CA ARG A 13 -9.60 -1.34 0.72
C ARG A 13 -10.52 -0.13 0.54
N GLU A 14 -10.15 1.03 1.07
CA GLU A 14 -10.91 2.28 0.89
C GLU A 14 -11.05 2.68 -0.58
N ARG A 15 -10.02 2.41 -1.40
CA ARG A 15 -10.08 2.61 -2.87
C ARG A 15 -10.83 1.51 -3.63
N GLY A 16 -11.38 0.52 -2.95
CA GLY A 16 -12.02 -0.64 -3.57
C GLY A 16 -11.04 -1.69 -4.10
N GLN A 17 -9.73 -1.53 -3.86
CA GLN A 17 -8.68 -2.46 -4.28
C GLN A 17 -8.48 -3.58 -3.26
N ASN A 18 -9.58 -4.23 -2.85
CA ASN A 18 -9.58 -5.29 -1.85
C ASN A 18 -8.66 -6.47 -2.20
N ALA A 19 -8.60 -6.86 -3.48
CA ALA A 19 -7.70 -7.91 -3.96
C ALA A 19 -6.22 -7.55 -3.78
N ARG A 20 -5.86 -6.27 -3.99
CA ARG A 20 -4.49 -5.78 -3.73
C ARG A 20 -4.18 -5.71 -2.24
N ALA A 21 -5.17 -5.32 -1.42
CA ALA A 21 -5.01 -5.30 0.02
C ALA A 21 -4.71 -6.70 0.60
N ASP A 22 -5.42 -7.73 0.14
CA ASP A 22 -5.17 -9.12 0.57
C ASP A 22 -3.80 -9.63 0.10
N PHE A 23 -3.41 -9.25 -1.11
CA PHE A 23 -2.09 -9.61 -1.66
C PHE A 23 -0.96 -8.98 -0.84
N VAL A 24 -1.04 -7.68 -0.57
CA VAL A 24 -0.09 -6.98 0.31
C VAL A 24 -0.07 -7.59 1.69
N ASP A 25 -1.23 -7.91 2.25
CA ASP A 25 -1.33 -8.51 3.58
C ASP A 25 -0.57 -9.84 3.70
N ARG A 26 -0.58 -10.65 2.64
CA ARG A 26 0.11 -11.95 2.61
C ARG A 26 1.60 -11.84 2.31
N GLU A 27 1.98 -10.90 1.45
CA GLU A 27 3.32 -10.87 0.87
C GLU A 27 4.26 -9.93 1.61
N LEU A 28 3.72 -8.89 2.23
CA LEU A 28 4.52 -7.90 2.94
C LEU A 28 4.58 -8.20 4.46
N PRO A 29 5.73 -7.94 5.09
CA PRO A 29 5.87 -7.97 6.55
C PRO A 29 5.10 -6.82 7.20
N ASP A 30 4.95 -6.87 8.52
CA ASP A 30 4.20 -5.89 9.33
C ASP A 30 4.62 -4.44 9.07
N THR A 31 5.92 -4.23 8.85
CA THR A 31 6.52 -2.95 8.49
C THR A 31 7.13 -3.00 7.10
N VAL A 32 6.59 -2.17 6.21
CA VAL A 32 7.03 -2.04 4.82
C VAL A 32 7.97 -0.86 4.71
N ASP A 33 9.25 -1.13 4.50
CA ASP A 33 10.17 -0.08 4.07
C ASP A 33 10.03 0.16 2.56
N THR A 34 9.56 1.34 2.20
CA THR A 34 9.21 1.70 0.83
C THR A 34 10.43 1.94 -0.05
N PHE A 35 11.61 2.12 0.53
CA PHE A 35 12.86 2.29 -0.18
C PHE A 35 13.52 0.92 -0.44
N LEU A 36 13.57 0.06 0.58
CA LEU A 36 14.12 -1.29 0.45
C LEU A 36 13.23 -2.21 -0.39
N HIS A 37 11.90 -2.08 -0.26
CA HIS A 37 10.93 -2.91 -0.99
C HIS A 37 10.41 -2.26 -2.26
N SER A 38 11.05 -1.19 -2.76
CA SER A 38 10.70 -0.52 -4.02
C SER A 38 10.59 -1.50 -5.20
N GLY A 39 11.52 -2.46 -5.31
CA GLY A 39 11.48 -3.48 -6.36
C GLY A 39 10.31 -4.46 -6.22
N LEU A 40 9.96 -4.83 -4.98
CA LEU A 40 8.80 -5.67 -4.69
C LEU A 40 7.51 -4.91 -5.02
N LEU A 41 7.37 -3.68 -4.50
CA LEU A 41 6.23 -2.80 -4.77
C LEU A 41 6.02 -2.57 -6.28
N SER A 42 7.11 -2.38 -7.03
CA SER A 42 7.06 -2.23 -8.49
C SER A 42 6.58 -3.51 -9.19
N THR A 43 7.02 -4.68 -8.72
CA THR A 43 6.54 -5.99 -9.23
C THR A 43 5.05 -6.18 -8.94
N LEU A 44 4.57 -5.61 -7.84
CA LEU A 44 3.18 -5.63 -7.42
C LEU A 44 2.33 -4.53 -8.05
N HIS A 45 2.92 -3.71 -8.95
CA HIS A 45 2.27 -2.54 -9.53
C HIS A 45 1.67 -1.61 -8.46
N LEU A 46 2.35 -1.52 -7.32
CA LEU A 46 1.93 -0.77 -6.16
C LEU A 46 2.75 0.52 -6.12
N ASP A 47 2.18 1.58 -6.68
CA ASP A 47 2.86 2.85 -6.77
C ASP A 47 2.82 3.55 -5.41
N LEU A 48 3.97 4.00 -4.93
CA LEU A 48 4.06 4.72 -3.66
C LEU A 48 3.21 6.01 -3.69
N LYS A 49 3.01 6.60 -4.86
CA LYS A 49 2.07 7.74 -5.02
C LYS A 49 0.62 7.37 -4.74
N GLU A 50 0.20 6.12 -4.93
CA GLU A 50 -1.15 5.69 -4.56
C GLU A 50 -1.33 5.65 -3.04
N LEU A 51 -0.24 5.40 -2.31
CA LEU A 51 -0.16 5.38 -0.85
C LEU A 51 -0.07 6.80 -0.24
N GLU A 52 0.72 7.67 -0.87
CA GLU A 52 0.94 9.05 -0.42
C GLU A 52 -0.23 9.99 -0.70
N SER A 53 -1.16 9.61 -1.58
CA SER A 53 -2.32 10.44 -1.86
C SER A 53 -3.26 10.43 -0.63
N PRO A 54 -3.44 11.56 0.09
CA PRO A 54 -4.47 11.66 1.13
C PRO A 54 -5.83 11.33 0.50
N PRO A 55 -6.79 10.75 1.26
CA PRO A 55 -8.16 10.65 0.73
C PRO A 55 -8.56 12.08 0.35
N ALA A 56 -8.77 12.32 -0.94
CA ALA A 56 -9.22 13.63 -1.40
C ALA A 56 -10.53 13.93 -0.65
N PRO A 57 -10.64 15.06 0.05
CA PRO A 57 -11.88 15.40 0.72
C PRO A 57 -12.91 15.63 -0.38
N THR A 58 -13.93 14.78 -0.44
CA THR A 58 -15.13 15.06 -1.24
C THR A 58 -15.85 16.26 -0.62
N PRO A 59 -16.21 17.29 -1.42
CA PRO A 59 -16.86 18.51 -0.94
C PRO A 59 -18.29 18.29 -0.44
#